data_AF-A0A2W4LH70-F1
#
_entry.id   AF-A0A2W4LH70-F1
#
_cell.length_a   1.000
_cell.length_b   1.000
_cell.length_c   1.000
_cell.angle_alpha   90.00
_cell.angle_beta   90.00
_cell.angle_gamma   90.00
#
_symmetry.space_group_name_H-M   'P 1'
#
loop_
_entity.id
_entity.type
_entity.pdbx_description
1 polymer ?
#
loop_
_entity_poly.entity_id
_entity_poly.type
_entity_poly.pdbx_seq_one_letter_code
_entity_poly.pdbx_strand_id
1 'polypeptide(L)'
;MQGLPADHELRRALDQVSAERHEFAELDLLVELTAQDTPLLRTAGEKVRAAAARLLGAEGPEPWMRLGLSPNADKAVVRATAQHSARYWRSRAQLPTTGGKDREVYETLAATAERLVDLA
;
A
#
# COMPACT_ATOMS: atom_id res chain seq x y z
N MET A 1 20.64 -6.52 -17.87
CA MET A 1 21.33 -5.91 -16.72
C MET A 1 21.11 -6.80 -15.51
N GLN A 2 22.13 -7.52 -15.04
CA GLN A 2 22.04 -8.18 -13.73
C GLN A 2 22.17 -7.10 -12.65
N GLY A 3 21.24 -7.06 -11.70
CA GLY A 3 21.27 -6.14 -10.57
C GLY A 3 22.39 -6.48 -9.59
N LEU A 4 22.65 -5.55 -8.66
CA LEU A 4 23.58 -5.79 -7.55
C LEU A 4 23.07 -6.92 -6.63
N PRO A 5 23.95 -7.76 -6.05
CA PRO A 5 23.58 -8.75 -5.05
C PRO A 5 22.82 -8.13 -3.85
N ALA A 6 21.94 -8.90 -3.21
CA ALA A 6 21.12 -8.43 -2.10
C ALA A 6 21.95 -7.98 -0.88
N ASP A 7 23.13 -8.57 -0.70
CA ASP A 7 24.07 -8.23 0.37
C ASP A 7 24.97 -7.04 0.04
N HIS A 8 24.93 -6.51 -1.19
CA HIS A 8 25.75 -5.38 -1.61
C HIS A 8 25.34 -4.09 -0.88
N GLU A 9 26.31 -3.35 -0.32
CA GLU A 9 26.03 -2.16 0.51
C GLU A 9 25.20 -1.10 -0.22
N LEU A 10 25.53 -0.78 -1.48
CA LEU A 10 24.73 0.15 -2.29
C LEU A 10 23.30 -0.34 -2.52
N ARG A 11 23.08 -1.65 -2.62
CA ARG A 11 21.73 -2.21 -2.80
C ARG A 11 20.92 -2.00 -1.52
N ARG A 12 21.49 -2.30 -0.36
CA ARG A 12 20.85 -2.08 0.94
C ARG A 12 20.55 -0.60 1.20
N ALA A 13 21.50 0.29 0.90
CA ALA A 13 21.32 1.73 1.07
C ALA A 13 20.18 2.25 0.17
N LEU A 14 20.10 1.77 -1.07
CA LEU A 14 18.99 2.12 -1.98
C LEU A 14 17.66 1.57 -1.47
N ASP A 15 17.61 0.30 -1.05
CA ASP A 15 16.39 -0.32 -0.53
C ASP A 15 15.89 0.43 0.73
N GLN A 16 16.81 0.89 1.59
CA GLN A 16 16.49 1.73 2.77
C GLN A 16 15.92 3.10 2.37
N VAL A 17 16.60 3.84 1.48
CA VAL A 17 16.09 5.16 1.02
C VAL A 17 14.75 5.01 0.30
N SER A 18 14.58 3.95 -0.48
CA SER A 18 13.30 3.63 -1.13
C SER A 18 12.21 3.28 -0.11
N ALA A 19 12.54 2.56 0.97
CA ALA A 19 11.63 2.27 2.06
C ALA A 19 11.16 3.55 2.76
N GLU A 20 12.09 4.42 3.15
CA GLU A 20 11.79 5.70 3.80
C GLU A 20 10.92 6.59 2.91
N ARG A 21 11.28 6.72 1.63
CA ARG A 21 10.46 7.49 0.67
C ARG A 21 9.05 6.92 0.52
N HIS A 22 8.90 5.60 0.56
CA HIS A 22 7.58 4.96 0.49
C HIS A 22 6.76 5.23 1.75
N GLU A 23 7.36 5.15 2.93
CA GLU A 23 6.70 5.48 4.20
C GLU A 23 6.19 6.94 4.22
N PHE A 24 6.97 7.90 3.72
CA PHE A 24 6.49 9.28 3.56
C PHE A 24 5.35 9.40 2.56
N ALA A 25 5.43 8.71 1.41
CA ALA A 25 4.36 8.71 0.42
C ALA A 25 3.06 8.11 0.97
N GLU A 26 3.13 7.11 1.85
CA GLU A 26 1.96 6.56 2.53
C GLU A 26 1.30 7.59 3.47
N LEU A 27 2.10 8.32 4.24
CA LEU A 27 1.61 9.34 5.16
C LEU A 27 0.98 10.52 4.41
N ASP A 28 1.64 11.02 3.37
CA ASP A 28 1.12 12.12 2.54
C ASP A 28 -0.22 11.72 1.91
N LEU A 29 -0.30 10.49 1.37
CA LEU A 29 -1.51 9.97 0.77
C LEU A 29 -2.63 9.75 1.80
N LEU A 30 -2.30 9.31 3.02
CA LEU A 30 -3.28 9.17 4.10
C LEU A 30 -3.89 10.53 4.47
N VAL A 31 -3.06 11.57 4.59
CA VAL A 31 -3.52 12.94 4.83
C VAL A 31 -4.43 13.41 3.70
N GLU A 32 -4.06 13.18 2.43
CA GLU A 32 -4.89 13.60 1.30
C GLU A 32 -6.21 12.83 1.20
N LEU A 33 -6.23 11.52 1.50
CA LEU A 33 -7.45 10.71 1.43
C LEU A 33 -8.46 11.02 2.54
N THR A 34 -7.96 11.46 3.70
CA THR A 34 -8.78 11.81 4.88
C THR A 34 -9.28 13.25 4.86
N ALA A 35 -8.78 14.09 3.94
CA ALA A 35 -9.30 15.42 3.72
C ALA A 35 -10.76 15.39 3.24
N GLN A 36 -11.60 16.29 3.78
CA GLN A 36 -13.06 16.29 3.53
C GLN A 36 -13.41 16.43 2.03
N ASP A 37 -12.70 17.27 1.30
CA ASP A 37 -13.01 17.60 -0.11
C ASP A 37 -12.08 16.93 -1.13
N THR A 38 -11.37 15.88 -0.73
CA THR A 38 -10.40 15.22 -1.62
C THR A 38 -11.05 14.76 -2.93
N PRO A 39 -10.41 15.03 -4.09
CA PRO A 39 -10.87 14.47 -5.36
C PRO A 39 -10.44 13.01 -5.52
N LEU A 40 -9.45 12.54 -4.75
CA LEU A 40 -8.89 11.19 -4.86
C LEU A 40 -9.92 10.13 -4.53
N LEU A 41 -10.01 9.12 -5.40
CA LEU A 41 -10.89 7.97 -5.24
C LEU A 41 -12.37 8.34 -5.00
N ARG A 42 -12.78 9.57 -5.34
CA ARG A 42 -14.14 10.08 -5.08
C ARG A 42 -15.21 9.21 -5.72
N THR A 43 -14.94 8.70 -6.92
CA THR A 43 -15.84 7.82 -7.68
C THR A 43 -15.70 6.35 -7.31
N ALA A 44 -14.70 5.97 -6.52
CA ALA A 44 -14.44 4.58 -6.12
C ALA A 44 -15.40 4.08 -5.02
N GLY A 45 -16.04 5.02 -4.31
CA GLY A 45 -16.99 4.76 -3.24
C GLY A 45 -16.35 4.62 -1.85
N GLU A 46 -17.15 4.85 -0.81
CA GLU A 46 -16.66 5.02 0.56
C GLU A 46 -15.94 3.79 1.11
N LYS A 47 -16.42 2.58 0.80
CA LYS A 47 -15.76 1.33 1.25
C LYS A 47 -14.34 1.20 0.72
N VAL A 48 -14.08 1.67 -0.50
CA VAL A 48 -12.75 1.61 -1.12
C VAL A 48 -11.84 2.65 -0.48
N ARG A 49 -12.35 3.85 -0.21
CA ARG A 49 -11.62 4.90 0.49
C ARG A 49 -11.25 4.49 1.91
N ALA A 50 -12.19 3.91 2.66
CA ALA A 50 -11.93 3.38 3.99
C ALA A 50 -10.89 2.25 3.97
N ALA A 51 -10.98 1.33 3.00
CA ALA A 51 -9.98 0.26 2.85
C ALA A 51 -8.59 0.81 2.49
N ALA A 52 -8.52 1.84 1.65
CA ALA A 52 -7.26 2.52 1.31
C ALA A 52 -6.65 3.22 2.53
N ALA A 53 -7.43 4.03 3.25
CA ALA A 53 -6.97 4.72 4.46
C ALA A 53 -6.48 3.73 5.53
N ARG A 54 -7.25 2.66 5.78
CA ARG A 54 -6.83 1.59 6.70
C ARG A 54 -5.52 0.93 6.25
N LEU A 55 -5.39 0.61 4.97
CA LEU A 55 -4.15 0.02 4.42
C LEU A 55 -2.96 0.97 4.59
N LEU A 56 -3.17 2.29 4.56
CA LEU A 56 -2.14 3.30 4.82
C LEU A 56 -1.85 3.53 6.31
N GLY A 57 -2.54 2.82 7.21
CA GLY A 57 -2.29 2.86 8.64
C GLY A 57 -3.23 3.79 9.43
N ALA A 58 -4.38 4.19 8.87
CA ALA A 58 -5.35 5.02 9.60
C ALA A 58 -5.81 4.43 10.95
N GLU A 59 -5.80 3.10 11.07
CA GLU A 59 -6.17 2.41 12.30
C GLU A 59 -4.95 2.04 13.17
N GLY A 60 -3.76 1.99 12.57
CA GLY A 60 -2.48 1.69 13.24
C GLY A 60 -1.47 0.99 12.31
N PRO A 61 -0.23 0.77 12.78
CA PRO A 61 0.89 0.35 11.92
C PRO A 61 0.96 -1.16 11.68
N GLU A 62 0.30 -1.97 12.50
CA GLU A 62 0.41 -3.42 12.47
C GLU A 62 -0.13 -4.03 11.16
N PRO A 63 0.56 -4.99 10.52
CA PRO A 63 0.13 -5.56 9.25
C PRO A 63 -1.29 -6.12 9.26
N TRP A 64 -1.68 -6.84 10.33
CA TRP A 64 -3.04 -7.37 10.47
C TRP A 64 -4.08 -6.25 10.58
N MET A 65 -3.76 -5.15 11.26
CA MET A 65 -4.66 -4.01 11.41
C MET A 65 -4.85 -3.27 10.09
N ARG A 66 -3.74 -3.02 9.37
CA ARG A 66 -3.75 -2.41 8.03
C ARG A 66 -4.57 -3.22 7.01
N LEU A 67 -4.62 -4.54 7.19
CA LEU A 67 -5.42 -5.46 6.37
C LEU A 67 -6.85 -5.68 6.88
N GLY A 68 -7.21 -5.15 8.07
CA GLY A 68 -8.52 -5.36 8.67
C GLY A 68 -8.76 -6.75 9.23
N LEU A 69 -7.70 -7.44 9.62
CA LEU A 69 -7.73 -8.76 10.19
C LEU A 69 -7.78 -8.70 11.72
N SER A 70 -8.13 -9.83 12.33
CA SER A 70 -8.03 -10.00 13.78
C SER A 70 -6.57 -9.92 14.24
N PRO A 71 -6.26 -9.37 15.44
CA PRO A 71 -4.93 -9.43 16.04
C PRO A 71 -4.39 -10.85 16.23
N ASN A 72 -5.27 -11.85 16.25
CA ASN A 72 -4.91 -13.27 16.36
C ASN A 72 -4.83 -13.97 14.99
N ALA A 73 -4.84 -13.23 13.89
CA ALA A 73 -4.70 -13.82 12.56
C ALA A 73 -3.32 -14.46 12.39
N ASP A 74 -3.29 -15.70 11.89
CA ASP A 74 -2.03 -16.37 11.55
C ASP A 74 -1.28 -15.57 10.47
N LYS A 75 0.05 -15.57 10.55
CA LYS A 75 0.97 -14.99 9.57
C LYS A 75 0.66 -15.44 8.15
N ALA A 76 0.29 -16.71 7.96
CA ALA A 76 -0.13 -17.22 6.65
C ALA A 76 -1.37 -16.48 6.09
N VAL A 77 -2.33 -16.15 6.96
CA VAL A 77 -3.54 -15.39 6.59
C VAL A 77 -3.19 -13.93 6.30
N VAL A 78 -2.34 -13.32 7.13
CA VAL A 78 -1.84 -11.94 6.89
C VAL A 78 -1.16 -11.87 5.52
N ARG A 79 -0.22 -12.79 5.24
CA ARG A 79 0.52 -12.85 3.98
C ARG A 79 -0.41 -13.07 2.77
N ALA A 80 -1.34 -14.01 2.86
CA ALA A 80 -2.30 -14.27 1.78
C ALA A 80 -3.23 -13.07 1.52
N THR A 81 -3.66 -12.38 2.58
CA THR A 81 -4.51 -11.19 2.49
C THR A 81 -3.74 -10.00 1.90
N ALA A 82 -2.48 -9.80 2.29
CA ALA A 82 -1.59 -8.81 1.70
C ALA A 82 -1.40 -9.03 0.19
N GLN A 83 -1.13 -10.27 -0.23
CA GLN A 83 -1.03 -10.63 -1.65
C GLN A 83 -2.34 -10.38 -2.42
N HIS A 84 -3.49 -10.71 -1.82
CA HIS A 84 -4.79 -10.45 -2.42
C HIS A 84 -5.04 -8.94 -2.57
N SER A 85 -4.74 -8.15 -1.53
CA SER A 85 -4.82 -6.70 -1.51
C SER A 85 -3.95 -6.08 -2.61
N ALA A 86 -2.68 -6.49 -2.72
CA ALA A 86 -1.77 -6.04 -3.76
C ALA A 86 -2.32 -6.27 -5.18
N ARG A 87 -2.87 -7.47 -5.45
CA ARG A 87 -3.52 -7.78 -6.73
C ARG A 87 -4.76 -6.91 -6.97
N TYR A 88 -5.57 -6.70 -5.94
CA TYR A 88 -6.77 -5.87 -6.03
C TYR A 88 -6.43 -4.44 -6.45
N TRP A 89 -5.52 -3.77 -5.73
CA TRP A 89 -5.14 -2.39 -6.04
C TRP A 89 -4.46 -2.26 -7.39
N ARG A 90 -3.56 -3.20 -7.73
CA ARG A 90 -2.92 -3.22 -9.04
C ARG A 90 -3.91 -3.39 -10.19
N SER A 91 -4.95 -4.21 -10.01
CA SER A 91 -6.01 -4.35 -11.02
C SER A 91 -6.77 -3.04 -11.25
N ARG A 92 -6.99 -2.24 -10.20
CA ARG A 92 -7.65 -0.92 -10.28
C ARG A 92 -6.78 0.11 -11.00
N ALA A 93 -5.47 0.13 -10.73
CA ALA A 93 -4.52 1.01 -11.41
C ALA A 93 -4.50 0.78 -12.94
N GLN A 94 -4.68 -0.46 -13.36
CA GLN A 94 -4.66 -0.88 -14.76
C GLN A 94 -5.96 -0.64 -15.52
N LEU A 95 -7.06 -0.25 -14.85
CA LEU A 95 -8.31 0.04 -15.56
C LEU A 95 -8.14 1.27 -16.46
N PRO A 96 -8.60 1.22 -17.73
CA PRO A 96 -8.50 2.36 -18.65
C PRO A 96 -9.24 3.61 -18.17
N THR A 97 -10.29 3.42 -17.37
CA THR A 97 -11.12 4.50 -16.82
C THR A 97 -10.53 5.15 -15.57
N THR A 98 -9.46 4.60 -15.00
CA THR A 98 -8.79 5.19 -13.84
C THR A 98 -7.98 6.41 -14.30
N GLY A 99 -8.32 7.58 -13.76
CA GLY A 99 -7.58 8.82 -14.00
C GLY A 99 -6.15 8.78 -13.44
N GLY A 100 -5.27 9.66 -13.94
CA GLY A 100 -3.83 9.63 -13.58
C GLY A 100 -3.57 9.67 -12.07
N LYS A 101 -4.21 10.61 -11.35
CA LYS A 101 -4.05 10.70 -9.90
C LYS A 101 -4.54 9.46 -9.15
N ASP A 102 -5.74 8.97 -9.49
CA ASP A 102 -6.27 7.74 -8.87
C ASP A 102 -5.41 6.51 -9.19
N ARG A 103 -4.77 6.48 -10.37
CA ARG A 103 -3.82 5.42 -10.74
C ARG A 103 -2.61 5.42 -9.82
N GLU A 104 -1.99 6.58 -9.61
CA GLU A 104 -0.85 6.73 -8.70
C GLU A 104 -1.21 6.29 -7.27
N VAL A 105 -2.42 6.65 -6.80
CA VAL A 105 -2.95 6.19 -5.50
C VAL A 105 -3.03 4.66 -5.46
N TYR A 106 -3.65 4.03 -6.46
CA TYR A 106 -3.77 2.57 -6.51
C TYR A 106 -2.41 1.86 -6.62
N GLU A 107 -1.44 2.45 -7.31
CA GLU A 107 -0.08 1.92 -7.41
C GLU A 107 0.65 1.98 -6.05
N THR A 108 0.53 3.10 -5.34
CA THR A 108 1.05 3.24 -3.97
C THR A 108 0.41 2.22 -3.03
N LEU A 109 -0.92 2.05 -3.08
CA LEU A 109 -1.63 1.04 -2.27
C LEU A 109 -1.19 -0.39 -2.60
N ALA A 110 -0.93 -0.69 -3.88
CA ALA A 110 -0.42 -1.99 -4.28
C ALA A 110 0.99 -2.24 -3.72
N ALA A 111 1.88 -1.25 -3.83
CA ALA A 111 3.24 -1.31 -3.27
C ALA A 111 3.24 -1.43 -1.75
N THR A 112 2.37 -0.71 -1.05
CA THR A 112 2.14 -0.87 0.40
C THR A 112 1.75 -2.30 0.75
N ALA A 113 0.77 -2.86 0.06
CA ALA A 113 0.33 -4.23 0.32
C ALA A 113 1.42 -5.27 0.02
N GLU A 114 2.26 -5.05 -1.00
CA GLU A 114 3.41 -5.90 -1.30
C GLU A 114 4.46 -5.88 -0.19
N ARG A 115 4.76 -4.70 0.37
CA ARG A 115 5.68 -4.59 1.51
C ARG A 115 5.17 -5.35 2.73
N LEU A 116 3.85 -5.37 2.96
CA LEU A 116 3.26 -6.17 4.03
C LEU A 116 3.41 -7.69 3.81
N VAL A 117 3.58 -8.16 2.57
CA VAL A 117 3.87 -9.59 2.29
C VAL A 117 5.23 -10.00 2.83
N ASP A 118 6.20 -9.08 2.82
CA ASP A 118 7.58 -9.32 3.26
C ASP A 118 7.74 -9.18 4.79
N LEU A 119 6.77 -8.53 5.45
CA LEU A 119 6.75 -8.30 6.90
C LEU A 119 5.94 -9.36 7.68
N ALA A 120 5.12 -10.17 6.99
CA ALA A 120 4.20 -11.15 7.58
C ALA A 120 4.89 -12.46 8.00
#